data_AF-A0A6N9ES79-F1
#
_entry.id   AF-A0A6N9ES79-F1
#
_cell.length_a   1.000
_cell.length_b   1.000
_cell.length_c   1.000
_cell.angle_alpha   90.00
_cell.angle_beta   90.00
_cell.angle_gamma   90.00
#
_symmetry.space_group_name_H-M   'P 1'
#
loop_
_entity.id
_entity.type
_entity.pdbx_description
1 polymer ?
#
loop_
_entity_poly.entity_id
_entity_poly.type
_entity_poly.pdbx_seq_one_letter_code
_entity_poly.pdbx_strand_id
1 'polypeptide(L)'
;MPTPCACGSARPSREHPDPYAPTLGTWHAQYEVAWAHGLGSARRSLLPHAPRPSGDTSRMTVLTDDLLASFDDSVGPVDEARLLPPVLYTSPEFYEFERRAIFHREWLCVGREDQLKEPGDYRCITIAGEPLLAARDSAGELRVMSAVCRHRGMVIAEGSGNCRRFTCPYHHWTYGLDGTLLGTPAMDRAVDFDQSEHPLPQLKVEIWQGFIMANFDHDARPFGPTMTKIDEMLANYGLESTTTREGATIPDLPWNWKVMMENFNDPYHASR
;
A
#
# COMPACT_ATOMS: atom_id res chain seq x y z
N MET A 1 18.72 46.78 29.03
CA MET A 1 19.84 45.89 29.40
C MET A 1 19.46 44.45 29.09
N PRO A 2 20.42 43.61 28.67
CA PRO A 2 20.17 42.49 27.76
C PRO A 2 20.02 41.13 28.47
N THR A 3 19.75 40.13 27.63
CA THR A 3 19.98 38.67 27.74
C THR A 3 18.83 37.75 28.22
N PRO A 4 18.70 36.55 27.59
CA PRO A 4 17.50 35.71 27.54
C PRO A 4 17.64 34.42 28.37
N CYS A 5 16.56 33.63 28.47
CA CYS A 5 16.62 32.20 28.84
C CYS A 5 15.34 31.53 28.33
N ALA A 6 15.38 30.63 27.35
CA ALA A 6 15.91 29.26 27.35
C ALA A 6 14.78 28.25 27.53
N CYS A 7 14.65 27.42 26.49
CA CYS A 7 13.91 26.18 26.39
C CYS A 7 13.87 25.36 27.70
N GLY A 8 12.67 24.97 28.10
CA GLY A 8 12.48 23.99 29.17
C GLY A 8 13.00 22.62 28.75
N SER A 9 14.05 22.18 29.42
CA SER A 9 14.56 20.81 29.41
C SER A 9 13.63 19.91 30.22
N ALA A 10 12.91 19.00 29.57
CA ALA A 10 12.34 17.83 30.22
C ALA A 10 13.46 16.80 30.46
N ARG A 11 13.53 16.25 31.68
CA ARG A 11 14.49 15.21 32.06
C ARG A 11 14.23 13.91 31.29
N PRO A 12 15.26 13.16 30.87
CA PRO A 12 15.07 11.84 30.29
C PRO A 12 14.77 10.81 31.38
N SER A 13 13.67 10.06 31.22
CA SER A 13 13.45 8.79 31.91
C SER A 13 14.50 7.77 31.45
N ARG A 14 15.06 7.02 32.40
CA ARG A 14 15.96 5.90 32.12
C ARG A 14 15.13 4.76 31.52
N GLU A 15 15.25 4.55 30.22
CA GLU A 15 14.75 3.34 29.56
C GLU A 15 15.91 2.35 29.35
N HIS A 16 15.61 1.07 29.60
CA HIS A 16 16.49 -0.05 29.30
C HIS A 16 16.65 -0.20 27.77
N PRO A 17 17.83 -0.57 27.26
CA PRO A 17 18.03 -0.77 25.82
C PRO A 17 17.23 -1.97 25.32
N ASP A 18 16.40 -1.75 24.29
CA ASP A 18 15.70 -2.79 23.55
C ASP A 18 16.72 -3.67 22.78
N PRO A 19 16.80 -4.99 23.06
CA PRO A 19 17.71 -5.90 22.37
C PRO A 19 17.32 -6.18 20.90
N TYR A 20 16.22 -5.61 20.39
CA TYR A 20 15.73 -5.82 19.02
C TYR A 20 15.80 -4.58 18.13
N ALA A 21 16.49 -3.51 18.54
CA ALA A 21 16.68 -2.34 17.69
C ALA A 21 17.39 -2.72 16.37
N PRO A 22 16.74 -2.59 15.19
CA PRO A 22 17.39 -2.93 13.93
C PRO A 22 18.50 -1.91 13.63
N THR A 23 19.68 -2.45 13.32
CA THR A 23 20.81 -1.67 12.83
C THR A 23 20.47 -1.07 11.48
N LEU A 24 20.64 0.25 11.33
CA LEU A 24 20.53 0.97 10.06
C LEU A 24 21.58 0.41 9.07
N GLY A 25 21.15 -0.50 8.20
CA GLY A 25 21.98 -1.18 7.21
C GLY A 25 21.40 -1.07 5.80
N THR A 26 22.14 -0.35 4.94
CA THR A 26 22.17 -0.44 3.47
C THR A 26 20.85 -0.63 2.71
N TRP A 27 20.31 0.50 2.26
CA TRP A 27 19.12 0.59 1.40
C TRP A 27 19.41 0.15 -0.04
N HIS A 28 18.99 -1.06 -0.41
CA HIS A 28 18.72 -1.43 -1.80
C HIS A 28 17.23 -1.71 -1.96
N ALA A 29 16.46 -0.66 -2.26
CA ALA A 29 15.06 -0.81 -2.61
C ALA A 29 14.90 -0.72 -4.13
N GLN A 30 14.79 -1.88 -4.79
CA GLN A 30 14.29 -1.98 -6.15
C GLN A 30 12.77 -2.17 -6.07
N TYR A 31 12.02 -1.07 -6.01
CA TYR A 31 10.57 -1.12 -6.19
C TYR A 31 10.27 -1.02 -7.69
N GLU A 32 9.66 -2.05 -8.28
CA GLU A 32 8.96 -1.89 -9.55
C GLU A 32 7.63 -1.21 -9.27
N VAL A 33 7.58 0.10 -9.50
CA VAL A 33 6.39 0.91 -9.29
C VAL A 33 5.46 0.76 -10.48
N ALA A 34 4.28 0.16 -10.27
CA ALA A 34 3.28 -0.05 -11.32
C ALA A 34 2.46 1.22 -11.62
N TRP A 35 3.11 2.30 -12.11
CA TRP A 35 2.40 3.47 -12.65
C TRP A 35 2.79 3.69 -14.11
N ALA A 36 2.10 3.00 -15.02
CA ALA A 36 2.25 3.20 -16.44
C ALA A 36 0.91 3.63 -17.07
N HIS A 37 0.62 4.93 -17.03
CA HIS A 37 -0.28 5.54 -18.00
C HIS A 37 0.27 6.87 -18.51
N GLY A 38 0.67 6.85 -19.79
CA GLY A 38 0.58 7.96 -20.73
C GLY A 38 1.60 9.09 -20.62
N LEU A 39 2.77 8.94 -21.26
CA LEU A 39 3.44 10.04 -21.97
C LEU A 39 4.18 9.49 -23.21
N GLY A 40 4.12 10.25 -24.30
CA GLY A 40 4.42 9.82 -25.65
C GLY A 40 5.90 9.58 -25.99
N SER A 41 6.05 8.86 -27.09
CA SER A 41 7.23 8.66 -27.95
C SER A 41 8.39 9.66 -27.75
N ALA A 42 9.53 9.16 -27.28
CA ALA A 42 10.84 9.76 -27.54
C ALA A 42 11.84 8.67 -28.00
N ARG A 43 12.57 9.01 -29.07
CA ARG A 43 13.39 8.10 -29.88
C ARG A 43 14.62 7.56 -29.13
N ARG A 44 14.86 6.28 -29.36
CA ARG A 44 15.96 5.44 -28.84
C ARG A 44 17.30 5.88 -29.46
N SER A 45 18.30 6.17 -28.63
CA SER A 45 19.69 6.36 -29.05
C SER A 45 20.53 5.12 -28.73
N LEU A 46 21.37 4.73 -29.69
CA LEU A 46 22.11 3.48 -29.79
C LEU A 46 23.46 3.56 -29.08
N LEU A 47 23.73 2.59 -28.19
CA LEU A 47 25.09 2.15 -27.83
C LEU A 47 25.16 0.62 -28.02
N PRO A 48 26.29 0.06 -28.49
CA PRO A 48 26.37 -1.36 -28.79
C PRO A 48 26.43 -2.18 -27.50
N HIS A 49 25.42 -3.02 -27.28
CA HIS A 49 25.45 -4.05 -26.24
C HIS A 49 26.31 -5.23 -26.70
N ALA A 50 27.22 -5.69 -25.84
CA ALA A 50 27.90 -6.97 -26.01
C ALA A 50 26.88 -8.12 -26.07
N PRO A 51 27.13 -9.19 -26.86
CA PRO A 51 26.19 -10.29 -26.99
C PRO A 51 26.05 -11.03 -25.66
N ARG A 52 24.83 -11.07 -25.12
CA ARG A 52 24.48 -11.96 -24.00
C ARG A 52 24.46 -13.40 -24.52
N PRO A 53 24.96 -14.37 -23.75
CA PRO A 53 24.89 -15.77 -24.14
C PRO A 53 23.42 -16.18 -24.30
N SER A 54 23.08 -16.67 -25.48
CA SER A 54 21.76 -17.23 -25.82
C SER A 54 21.63 -18.62 -25.19
N GLY A 55 21.29 -18.65 -23.90
CA GLY A 55 20.63 -19.80 -23.31
C GLY A 55 19.13 -19.62 -23.49
N ASP A 56 18.48 -20.55 -24.20
CA ASP A 56 17.03 -20.69 -24.17
C ASP A 56 16.63 -21.11 -22.75
N THR A 57 16.43 -20.12 -21.87
CA THR A 57 15.76 -20.27 -20.59
C THR A 57 14.32 -19.85 -20.78
N SER A 58 13.55 -20.59 -21.58
CA SER A 58 12.10 -20.57 -21.48
C SER A 58 11.73 -20.95 -20.05
N ARG A 59 11.57 -19.95 -19.19
CA ARG A 59 11.06 -20.12 -17.83
C ARG A 59 9.68 -20.73 -17.97
N MET A 60 9.55 -22.03 -17.67
CA MET A 60 8.27 -22.73 -17.74
C MET A 60 7.28 -21.99 -16.84
N THR A 61 6.22 -21.49 -17.45
CA THR A 61 5.16 -20.80 -16.73
C THR A 61 4.40 -21.81 -15.86
N VAL A 62 4.02 -21.40 -14.66
CA VAL A 62 3.08 -22.19 -13.86
C VAL A 62 1.65 -22.11 -14.41
N LEU A 63 1.34 -21.07 -15.20
CA LEU A 63 0.00 -20.80 -15.73
C LEU A 63 -0.31 -21.69 -16.96
N THR A 64 -0.27 -23.00 -16.78
CA THR A 64 -0.62 -23.97 -17.83
C THR A 64 -2.13 -24.16 -17.91
N ASP A 65 -2.64 -24.58 -19.07
CA ASP A 65 -4.06 -24.92 -19.24
C ASP A 65 -4.50 -26.00 -18.26
N ASP A 66 -3.65 -26.99 -17.99
CA ASP A 66 -3.92 -28.05 -17.00
C ASP A 66 -4.05 -27.50 -15.57
N LEU A 67 -3.18 -26.55 -15.17
CA LEU A 67 -3.29 -25.93 -13.85
C LEU A 67 -4.57 -25.11 -13.75
N LEU A 68 -4.90 -24.33 -14.77
CA LEU A 68 -6.11 -23.52 -14.78
C LEU A 68 -7.37 -24.40 -14.76
N ALA A 69 -7.39 -25.49 -15.53
CA ALA A 69 -8.47 -26.46 -15.51
C ALA A 69 -8.65 -27.12 -14.13
N SER A 70 -7.56 -27.33 -13.38
CA SER A 70 -7.64 -27.89 -12.03
C SER A 70 -8.36 -27.00 -11.01
N PHE A 71 -8.65 -25.73 -11.34
CA PHE A 71 -9.42 -24.84 -10.46
C PHE A 71 -10.90 -25.25 -10.38
N ASP A 72 -11.39 -26.02 -11.35
CA ASP A 72 -12.77 -26.54 -11.36
C ASP A 72 -13.03 -27.42 -10.11
N ASP A 73 -12.01 -28.12 -9.61
CA ASP A 73 -12.08 -28.88 -8.36
C ASP A 73 -12.32 -27.99 -7.13
N SER A 74 -12.03 -26.68 -7.20
CA SER A 74 -12.11 -25.73 -6.08
C SER A 74 -13.38 -24.88 -6.05
N VAL A 75 -14.20 -24.93 -7.10
CA VAL A 75 -15.42 -24.08 -7.21
C VAL A 75 -16.72 -24.89 -7.11
N GLY A 76 -16.62 -26.19 -6.84
CA GLY A 76 -17.76 -27.10 -6.67
C GLY A 76 -18.47 -26.99 -5.31
N PRO A 77 -19.46 -27.86 -5.06
CA PRO A 77 -20.11 -27.99 -3.75
C PRO A 77 -19.11 -28.24 -2.62
N VAL A 78 -19.36 -27.66 -1.43
CA VAL A 78 -18.41 -27.69 -0.30
C VAL A 78 -18.01 -29.11 0.14
N ASP A 79 -18.91 -30.09 -0.01
CA ASP A 79 -18.69 -31.50 0.33
C ASP A 79 -17.83 -32.28 -0.69
N GLU A 80 -17.62 -31.72 -1.88
CA GLU A 80 -16.82 -32.31 -2.95
C GLU A 80 -15.58 -31.47 -3.30
N ALA A 81 -15.62 -30.17 -2.98
CA ALA A 81 -14.59 -29.20 -3.34
C ALA A 81 -13.25 -29.48 -2.68
N ARG A 82 -12.19 -29.11 -3.39
CA ARG A 82 -10.80 -29.23 -2.93
C ARG A 82 -10.16 -27.86 -2.81
N LEU A 83 -9.18 -27.75 -1.92
CA LEU A 83 -8.34 -26.55 -1.82
C LEU A 83 -7.63 -26.28 -3.15
N LEU A 84 -7.21 -25.03 -3.34
CA LEU A 84 -6.48 -24.63 -4.53
C LEU A 84 -5.18 -25.44 -4.68
N PRO A 85 -4.69 -25.63 -5.92
CA PRO A 85 -3.43 -26.31 -6.17
C PRO A 85 -2.27 -25.72 -5.35
N PRO A 86 -1.42 -26.54 -4.70
CA PRO A 86 -0.36 -26.06 -3.81
C PRO A 86 0.63 -25.05 -4.44
N VAL A 87 0.84 -25.14 -5.75
CA VAL A 87 1.72 -24.24 -6.50
C VAL A 87 1.26 -22.77 -6.45
N LEU A 88 -0.04 -22.50 -6.25
CA LEU A 88 -0.57 -21.13 -6.16
C LEU A 88 -0.16 -20.39 -4.88
N TYR A 89 0.24 -21.14 -3.85
CA TYR A 89 0.69 -20.57 -2.58
C TYR A 89 2.19 -20.24 -2.58
N THR A 90 2.94 -20.81 -3.53
CA THR A 90 4.41 -20.76 -3.53
C THR A 90 5.00 -20.13 -4.79
N SER A 91 4.26 -20.06 -5.90
CA SER A 91 4.75 -19.52 -7.16
C SER A 91 4.84 -17.98 -7.15
N PRO A 92 6.03 -17.40 -7.37
CA PRO A 92 6.18 -15.95 -7.55
C PRO A 92 5.45 -15.44 -8.80
N GLU A 93 5.39 -16.24 -9.87
CA GLU A 93 4.68 -15.86 -11.09
C GLU A 93 3.17 -15.74 -10.85
N PHE A 94 2.60 -16.68 -10.08
CA PHE A 94 1.18 -16.62 -9.75
C PHE A 94 0.88 -15.45 -8.81
N TYR A 95 1.75 -15.19 -7.83
CA TYR A 95 1.61 -14.01 -6.97
C TYR A 95 1.60 -12.71 -7.78
N GLU A 96 2.50 -12.55 -8.76
CA GLU A 96 2.48 -11.38 -9.65
C GLU A 96 1.19 -11.27 -10.47
N PHE A 97 0.61 -12.40 -10.88
CA PHE A 97 -0.73 -12.41 -11.47
C PHE A 97 -1.79 -11.92 -10.46
N GLU A 98 -1.81 -12.46 -9.24
CA GLU A 98 -2.74 -12.05 -8.17
C GLU A 98 -2.62 -10.55 -7.84
N ARG A 99 -1.40 -10.00 -7.80
CA ARG A 99 -1.16 -8.55 -7.62
C ARG A 99 -1.95 -7.73 -8.65
N ARG A 100 -1.83 -8.07 -9.93
CA ARG A 100 -2.51 -7.35 -11.02
C ARG A 100 -4.01 -7.64 -11.11
N ALA A 101 -4.42 -8.87 -10.85
CA ALA A 101 -5.79 -9.32 -11.07
C ALA A 101 -6.71 -9.04 -9.87
N ILE A 102 -6.16 -9.08 -8.65
CA ILE A 102 -6.91 -8.95 -7.39
C ILE A 102 -6.52 -7.63 -6.72
N PHE A 103 -5.29 -7.49 -6.24
CA PHE A 103 -4.91 -6.36 -5.40
C PHE A 103 -5.02 -5.00 -6.12
N HIS A 104 -4.77 -4.95 -7.43
CA HIS A 104 -4.90 -3.71 -8.21
C HIS A 104 -6.33 -3.43 -8.71
N ARG A 105 -7.29 -4.32 -8.47
CA ARG A 105 -8.66 -4.20 -9.01
C ARG A 105 -9.75 -4.26 -7.93
N GLU A 106 -9.46 -4.86 -6.79
CA GLU A 106 -10.39 -5.01 -5.68
C GLU A 106 -10.25 -3.89 -4.65
N TRP A 107 -11.31 -3.70 -3.87
CA TRP A 107 -11.32 -2.75 -2.76
C TRP A 107 -10.55 -3.29 -1.56
N LEU A 108 -9.52 -2.55 -1.13
CA LEU A 108 -8.63 -2.90 -0.03
C LEU A 108 -8.90 -2.01 1.17
N CYS A 109 -9.05 -2.61 2.35
CA CYS A 109 -9.13 -1.85 3.59
C CYS A 109 -7.73 -1.34 3.97
N VAL A 110 -7.56 -0.02 4.02
CA VAL A 110 -6.28 0.63 4.35
C VAL A 110 -6.23 1.20 5.77
N GLY A 111 -7.33 1.12 6.50
CA GLY A 111 -7.43 1.59 7.87
C GLY A 111 -8.85 1.94 8.29
N ARG A 112 -8.94 2.63 9.41
CA ARG A 112 -10.20 3.10 10.00
C ARG A 112 -10.24 4.62 10.03
N GLU A 113 -11.41 5.18 9.77
CA GLU A 113 -11.62 6.63 9.79
C GLU A 113 -11.29 7.24 11.16
N ASP A 114 -11.57 6.51 12.25
CA ASP A 114 -11.32 7.00 13.61
C ASP A 114 -9.83 7.18 13.96
N GLN A 115 -8.93 6.65 13.13
CA GLN A 115 -7.48 6.83 13.24
C GLN A 115 -7.00 8.11 12.54
N LEU A 116 -7.84 8.74 11.72
CA LEU A 116 -7.53 9.92 10.92
C LEU A 116 -8.64 10.96 11.12
N LYS A 117 -8.75 11.52 12.34
CA LYS A 117 -9.88 12.40 12.71
C LYS A 117 -9.60 13.86 12.38
N GLU A 118 -8.39 14.30 12.68
CA GLU A 118 -8.00 15.71 12.54
C GLU A 118 -7.30 15.94 11.20
N PRO A 119 -7.47 17.11 10.58
CA PRO A 119 -6.66 17.50 9.43
C PRO A 119 -5.15 17.33 9.72
N GLY A 120 -4.45 16.70 8.78
CA GLY A 120 -3.03 16.38 8.91
C GLY A 120 -2.74 15.01 9.50
N ASP A 121 -3.73 14.32 10.08
CA ASP A 121 -3.57 12.94 10.51
C ASP A 121 -3.26 12.08 9.29
N TYR A 122 -2.29 11.18 9.44
CA TYR A 122 -1.88 10.26 8.39
C TYR A 122 -1.49 8.89 8.95
N ARG A 123 -1.61 7.89 8.08
CA ARG A 123 -1.16 6.52 8.31
C ARG A 123 -0.61 5.93 7.02
N CYS A 124 0.51 5.24 7.13
CA CYS A 124 1.13 4.53 6.03
C CYS A 124 0.86 3.04 6.15
N ILE A 125 0.64 2.38 5.01
CA ILE A 125 0.46 0.94 4.91
C ILE A 125 1.10 0.45 3.62
N THR A 126 1.69 -0.74 3.63
CA THR A 126 2.15 -1.40 2.41
C THR A 126 1.22 -2.56 2.09
N ILE A 127 0.61 -2.56 0.91
CA ILE A 127 -0.26 -3.64 0.44
C ILE A 127 0.28 -4.15 -0.88
N ALA A 128 0.48 -5.48 -0.98
CA ALA A 128 0.98 -6.12 -2.20
C ALA A 128 2.26 -5.48 -2.77
N GLY A 129 3.15 -5.00 -1.88
CA GLY A 129 4.40 -4.33 -2.25
C GLY A 129 4.28 -2.83 -2.57
N GLU A 130 3.07 -2.27 -2.57
CA GLU A 130 2.82 -0.86 -2.85
C GLU A 130 2.73 -0.06 -1.54
N PRO A 131 3.64 0.90 -1.29
CA PRO A 131 3.56 1.77 -0.12
C PRO A 131 2.53 2.88 -0.34
N LEU A 132 1.51 2.89 0.51
CA LEU A 132 0.37 3.79 0.49
C LEU A 132 0.38 4.71 1.70
N LEU A 133 -0.21 5.88 1.51
CA LEU A 133 -0.39 6.94 2.49
C LEU A 133 -1.86 7.33 2.52
N ALA A 134 -2.52 7.06 3.64
CA ALA A 134 -3.84 7.59 3.94
C ALA A 134 -3.70 8.85 4.79
N ALA A 135 -4.39 9.93 4.44
CA ALA A 135 -4.32 11.20 5.19
C ALA A 135 -5.67 11.93 5.17
N ARG A 136 -5.97 12.67 6.24
CA ARG A 136 -7.05 13.67 6.22
C ARG A 136 -6.49 15.01 5.79
N ASP A 137 -6.98 15.54 4.67
CA ASP A 137 -6.48 16.79 4.11
C ASP A 137 -6.96 18.02 4.89
N SER A 138 -6.48 19.21 4.51
CA SER A 138 -6.85 20.47 5.17
C SER A 138 -8.32 20.86 4.98
N ALA A 139 -9.01 20.29 3.99
CA ALA A 139 -10.44 20.46 3.79
C ALA A 139 -11.26 19.44 4.59
N GLY A 140 -10.59 18.49 5.25
CA GLY A 140 -11.22 17.42 6.02
C GLY A 140 -11.56 16.19 5.19
N GLU A 141 -11.17 16.11 3.91
CA GLU A 141 -11.42 14.94 3.08
C GLU A 141 -10.36 13.85 3.31
N LEU A 142 -10.77 12.59 3.32
CA LEU A 142 -9.85 11.46 3.37
C LEU A 142 -9.28 11.17 1.98
N ARG A 143 -7.96 11.06 1.93
CA ARG A 143 -7.18 10.74 0.73
C ARG A 143 -6.40 9.47 0.96
N VAL A 144 -6.28 8.65 -0.07
CA VAL A 144 -5.34 7.53 -0.11
C VAL A 144 -4.51 7.70 -1.37
N MET A 145 -3.20 7.75 -1.21
CA MET A 145 -2.26 8.07 -2.28
C MET A 145 -1.02 7.19 -2.18
N SER A 146 -0.22 7.15 -3.24
CA SER A 146 1.11 6.53 -3.19
C SER A 146 2.01 7.32 -2.21
N ALA A 147 2.73 6.61 -1.35
CA ALA A 147 3.76 7.20 -0.49
C ALA A 147 5.09 7.41 -1.23
N VAL A 148 5.14 7.18 -2.55
CA VAL A 148 6.36 7.23 -3.37
C VAL A 148 6.52 8.59 -4.04
N CYS A 149 7.64 9.26 -3.76
CA CYS A 149 7.99 10.52 -4.39
C CYS A 149 8.17 10.39 -5.90
N ARG A 150 7.49 11.26 -6.67
CA ARG A 150 7.54 11.32 -8.13
C ARG A 150 8.89 11.75 -8.72
N HIS A 151 9.82 12.24 -7.90
CA HIS A 151 11.16 12.59 -8.37
C HIS A 151 12.03 11.35 -8.65
N ARG A 152 12.33 10.57 -7.60
CA ARG A 152 13.27 9.43 -7.67
C ARG A 152 12.84 8.22 -6.82
N GLY A 153 11.53 8.07 -6.58
CA GLY A 153 11.00 6.84 -6.01
C GLY A 153 11.21 6.66 -4.50
N MET A 154 11.61 7.71 -3.77
CA MET A 154 11.79 7.61 -2.32
C MET A 154 10.45 7.64 -1.58
N VAL A 155 10.29 6.77 -0.58
CA VAL A 155 9.14 6.81 0.34
C VAL A 155 9.17 8.12 1.15
N ILE A 156 8.05 8.84 1.20
CA ILE A 156 7.96 10.19 1.79
C ILE A 156 7.46 10.20 3.24
N ALA A 157 6.81 9.13 3.69
CA ALA A 157 6.25 8.97 5.01
C ALA A 157 6.19 7.49 5.38
N GLU A 158 6.38 7.20 6.66
CA GLU A 158 6.25 5.86 7.25
C GLU A 158 5.51 5.98 8.57
N GLY A 159 4.94 4.87 9.06
CA GLY A 159 4.18 4.86 10.31
C GLY A 159 2.91 5.71 10.26
N SER A 160 2.59 6.38 11.36
CA SER A 160 1.42 7.26 11.48
C SER A 160 1.73 8.48 12.34
N GLY A 161 0.97 9.56 12.16
CA GLY A 161 1.12 10.77 12.95
C GLY A 161 0.25 11.91 12.44
N ASN A 162 0.61 13.14 12.79
CA ASN A 162 -0.03 14.35 12.28
C ASN A 162 1.04 15.29 11.70
N CYS A 163 0.80 15.83 10.50
CA CYS A 163 1.71 16.79 9.88
C CYS A 163 0.96 17.81 9.01
N ARG A 164 1.66 18.85 8.55
CA ARG A 164 1.10 19.87 7.65
C ARG A 164 1.39 19.62 6.16
N ARG A 165 2.38 18.76 5.88
CA ARG A 165 2.92 18.45 4.54
C ARG A 165 3.91 17.31 4.63
N PHE A 166 4.05 16.56 3.54
CA PHE A 166 5.02 15.47 3.41
C PHE A 166 6.26 15.96 2.68
N THR A 167 7.45 15.75 3.26
CA THR A 167 8.71 16.19 2.64
C THR A 167 9.57 14.97 2.35
N CYS A 168 9.85 14.75 1.06
CA CYS A 168 10.69 13.65 0.63
C CYS A 168 12.09 13.77 1.26
N PRO A 169 12.59 12.73 1.97
CA PRO A 169 13.86 12.81 2.69
C PRO A 169 15.08 12.88 1.75
N TYR A 170 14.90 12.64 0.45
CA TYR A 170 16.02 12.61 -0.50
C TYR A 170 16.37 14.01 -1.03
N HIS A 171 15.43 14.67 -1.70
CA HIS A 171 15.66 15.97 -2.35
C HIS A 171 14.64 17.04 -1.93
N HIS A 172 13.90 16.80 -0.85
CA HIS A 172 12.97 17.76 -0.26
C HIS A 172 11.84 18.24 -1.19
N TRP A 173 11.47 17.42 -2.18
CA TRP A 173 10.17 17.60 -2.83
C TRP A 173 9.08 17.49 -1.78
N THR A 174 8.23 18.51 -1.74
CA THR A 174 7.25 18.71 -0.66
C THR A 174 5.85 18.61 -1.23
N TYR A 175 5.04 17.73 -0.66
CA TYR A 175 3.66 17.49 -1.07
C TYR A 175 2.67 17.97 0.01
N GLY A 176 1.51 18.44 -0.43
CA GLY A 176 0.37 18.74 0.43
C GLY A 176 -0.26 17.47 1.01
N LEU A 177 -1.22 17.66 1.91
CA LEU A 177 -1.99 16.55 2.50
C LEU A 177 -2.95 15.89 1.49
N ASP A 178 -3.22 16.57 0.39
CA ASP A 178 -3.97 16.10 -0.78
C ASP A 178 -3.06 15.42 -1.83
N GLY A 179 -1.74 15.42 -1.61
CA GLY A 179 -0.75 14.90 -2.55
C GLY A 179 -0.32 15.86 -3.65
N THR A 180 -0.82 17.10 -3.67
CA THR A 180 -0.37 18.14 -4.61
C THR A 180 1.10 18.47 -4.37
N LEU A 181 1.91 18.59 -5.43
CA LEU A 181 3.33 18.96 -5.30
C LEU A 181 3.48 20.46 -5.05
N LEU A 182 3.87 20.84 -3.84
CA LEU A 182 3.94 22.23 -3.37
C LEU A 182 5.31 22.87 -3.57
N GLY A 183 6.38 22.11 -3.37
CA GLY A 183 7.74 22.68 -3.33
C GLY A 183 8.78 21.75 -3.93
N THR A 184 9.61 22.31 -4.79
CA THR A 184 10.63 21.57 -5.56
C THR A 184 11.94 22.36 -5.59
N PRO A 185 12.82 22.20 -4.59
CA PRO A 185 14.06 22.97 -4.51
C PRO A 185 14.88 22.89 -5.81
N ALA A 186 15.33 24.05 -6.29
CA ALA A 186 16.17 24.22 -7.48
C ALA A 186 15.56 23.76 -8.83
N MET A 187 14.29 23.36 -8.87
CA MET A 187 13.61 22.98 -10.11
C MET A 187 13.16 24.17 -10.96
N ASP A 188 13.24 25.39 -10.44
CA ASP A 188 13.06 26.65 -11.19
C ASP A 188 14.03 26.80 -12.36
N ARG A 189 15.12 26.01 -12.36
CA ARG A 189 16.15 25.98 -13.41
C ARG A 189 15.93 24.87 -14.43
N ALA A 190 14.98 23.96 -14.19
CA ALA A 190 14.66 22.89 -15.11
C ALA A 190 13.84 23.46 -16.28
N VAL A 191 14.17 23.03 -17.50
CA VAL A 191 13.40 23.39 -18.70
C VAL A 191 12.11 22.58 -18.71
N ASP A 192 11.00 23.24 -19.01
CA ASP A 192 9.67 22.63 -19.17
C ASP A 192 9.19 21.80 -17.95
N PHE A 193 9.55 22.24 -16.73
CA PHE A 193 9.07 21.60 -15.51
C PHE A 193 7.82 22.28 -14.97
N ASP A 194 6.71 21.54 -14.92
CA ASP A 194 5.49 21.95 -14.25
C ASP A 194 5.23 21.08 -13.02
N GLN A 195 5.18 21.71 -11.84
CA GLN A 195 4.85 21.03 -10.58
C GLN A 195 3.47 20.37 -10.63
N SER A 196 2.53 20.93 -11.40
CA SER A 196 1.15 20.45 -11.49
C SER A 196 1.03 19.07 -12.15
N GLU A 197 2.03 18.67 -12.93
CA GLU A 197 2.08 17.36 -13.62
C GLU A 197 2.62 16.22 -12.73
N HIS A 198 3.09 16.55 -11.52
CA HIS A 198 3.75 15.60 -10.62
C HIS A 198 3.10 15.45 -9.24
N PRO A 199 1.77 15.39 -9.09
CA PRO A 199 1.14 15.06 -7.82
C PRO A 199 1.42 13.60 -7.44
N LEU A 200 1.21 13.27 -6.17
CA LEU A 200 1.18 11.88 -5.73
C LEU A 200 -0.02 11.17 -6.39
N PRO A 201 0.19 10.00 -7.03
CA PRO A 201 -0.88 9.18 -7.57
C PRO A 201 -1.92 8.88 -6.50
N GLN A 202 -3.19 9.17 -6.81
CA GLN A 202 -4.32 8.96 -5.92
C GLN A 202 -4.95 7.59 -6.18
N LEU A 203 -5.54 7.00 -5.15
CA LEU A 203 -6.44 5.85 -5.25
C LEU A 203 -7.89 6.32 -5.16
N LYS A 204 -8.81 5.52 -5.68
CA LYS A 204 -10.24 5.69 -5.43
C LYS A 204 -10.52 5.34 -3.97
N VAL A 205 -11.33 6.15 -3.28
CA VAL A 205 -11.61 5.98 -1.84
C VAL A 205 -13.11 5.96 -1.59
N GLU A 206 -13.56 5.03 -0.76
CA GLU A 206 -14.90 4.98 -0.18
C GLU A 206 -14.81 4.67 1.31
N ILE A 207 -15.72 5.25 2.10
CA ILE A 207 -15.85 4.92 3.52
C ILE A 207 -17.03 3.98 3.69
N TRP A 208 -16.81 2.83 4.30
CA TRP A 208 -17.85 1.85 4.59
C TRP A 208 -17.79 1.46 6.07
N GLN A 209 -18.84 1.76 6.84
CA GLN A 209 -18.92 1.42 8.27
C GLN A 209 -17.70 1.90 9.09
N GLY A 210 -17.10 3.03 8.72
CA GLY A 210 -15.88 3.58 9.32
C GLY A 210 -14.56 2.94 8.83
N PHE A 211 -14.59 2.00 7.89
CA PHE A 211 -13.42 1.47 7.20
C PHE A 211 -13.09 2.33 5.98
N ILE A 212 -11.80 2.61 5.81
CA ILE A 212 -11.28 3.32 4.64
C ILE A 212 -10.97 2.28 3.58
N MET A 213 -11.80 2.22 2.54
CA MET A 213 -11.63 1.33 1.41
C MET A 213 -10.95 2.08 0.28
N ALA A 214 -9.90 1.51 -0.29
CA ALA A 214 -9.14 2.07 -1.39
C ALA A 214 -9.06 1.11 -2.58
N ASN A 215 -9.04 1.65 -3.80
CA ASN A 215 -8.88 0.86 -5.02
C ASN A 215 -7.91 1.56 -5.98
N PHE A 216 -7.03 0.79 -6.62
CA PHE A 216 -6.11 1.30 -7.64
C PHE A 216 -6.82 1.57 -8.98
N ASP A 217 -7.92 0.84 -9.25
CA ASP A 217 -8.76 1.03 -10.42
C ASP A 217 -9.78 2.16 -10.18
N HIS A 218 -9.57 3.30 -10.83
CA HIS A 218 -10.47 4.46 -10.72
C HIS A 218 -11.85 4.20 -11.34
N ASP A 219 -11.94 3.24 -12.25
CA ASP A 219 -13.18 2.80 -12.90
C ASP A 219 -13.89 1.68 -12.13
N ALA A 220 -13.36 1.26 -10.98
CA ALA A 220 -13.98 0.24 -10.13
C ALA A 220 -15.43 0.57 -9.79
N ARG A 221 -16.29 -0.45 -9.79
CA ARG A 221 -17.68 -0.30 -9.33
C ARG A 221 -17.68 0.16 -7.86
N PRO A 222 -18.68 0.97 -7.44
CA PRO A 222 -18.77 1.43 -6.06
C PRO A 222 -18.78 0.27 -5.06
N PHE A 223 -18.09 0.43 -3.93
CA PHE A 223 -17.94 -0.63 -2.92
C PHE A 223 -19.25 -0.86 -2.16
N GLY A 224 -19.86 0.21 -1.66
CA GLY A 224 -21.03 0.14 -0.78
C GLY A 224 -22.17 -0.78 -1.28
N PRO A 225 -22.63 -0.67 -2.54
CA PRO A 225 -23.70 -1.53 -3.07
C PRO A 225 -23.38 -3.03 -3.06
N THR A 226 -22.11 -3.42 -3.03
CA THR A 226 -21.69 -4.83 -2.97
C THR A 226 -21.77 -5.43 -1.58
N MET A 227 -21.89 -4.60 -0.53
CA MET A 227 -21.81 -5.02 0.88
C MET A 227 -23.16 -5.20 1.57
N THR A 228 -24.28 -4.99 0.87
CA THR A 228 -25.64 -5.00 1.46
C THR A 228 -25.95 -6.20 2.36
N LYS A 229 -25.57 -7.43 1.95
CA LYS A 229 -25.76 -8.63 2.78
C LYS A 229 -24.95 -8.59 4.08
N ILE A 230 -23.74 -8.04 4.03
CA ILE A 230 -22.84 -7.90 5.17
C ILE A 230 -23.33 -6.77 6.08
N ASP A 231 -23.84 -5.67 5.52
CA ASP A 231 -24.45 -4.58 6.29
C ASP A 231 -25.60 -5.09 7.18
N GLU A 232 -26.48 -5.93 6.63
CA GLU A 232 -27.58 -6.53 7.40
C GLU A 232 -27.07 -7.39 8.56
N MET A 233 -26.02 -8.18 8.33
CA MET A 233 -25.40 -9.01 9.37
C MET A 233 -24.71 -8.19 10.46
N LEU A 234 -24.15 -7.03 10.10
CA LEU A 234 -23.35 -6.19 10.99
C LEU A 234 -24.15 -5.06 11.65
N ALA A 235 -25.42 -4.88 11.31
CA ALA A 235 -26.24 -3.74 11.73
C ALA A 235 -26.24 -3.47 13.25
N ASN A 236 -26.21 -4.53 14.07
CA ASN A 236 -26.27 -4.40 15.53
C ASN A 236 -24.92 -4.07 16.21
N TYR A 237 -23.81 -4.04 15.46
CA TYR A 237 -22.47 -3.80 16.02
C TYR A 237 -22.09 -2.32 16.07
N GLY A 238 -22.79 -1.44 15.32
CA GLY A 238 -22.50 -0.01 15.31
C GLY A 238 -21.07 0.33 14.88
N LEU A 239 -20.52 -0.41 13.91
CA LEU A 239 -19.08 -0.39 13.56
C LEU A 239 -18.55 1.00 13.22
N GLU A 240 -19.36 1.86 12.60
CA GLU A 240 -19.01 3.24 12.30
C GLU A 240 -18.61 4.03 13.55
N SER A 241 -19.25 3.77 14.69
CA SER A 241 -18.99 4.46 15.96
C SER A 241 -17.86 3.85 16.82
N THR A 242 -17.26 2.76 16.36
CA THR A 242 -16.22 2.06 17.13
C THR A 242 -14.88 2.79 17.05
N THR A 243 -14.16 2.77 18.18
CA THR A 243 -12.79 3.29 18.27
C THR A 243 -11.79 2.16 18.14
N THR A 244 -10.82 2.33 17.26
CA THR A 244 -9.73 1.40 17.03
C THR A 244 -8.69 1.55 18.14
N ARG A 245 -8.47 0.48 18.91
CA ARG A 245 -7.32 0.39 19.81
C ARG A 245 -6.11 -0.09 19.00
N GLU A 246 -4.92 0.41 19.32
CA GLU A 246 -3.69 -0.12 18.73
C GLU A 246 -3.62 -1.64 18.96
N GLY A 247 -3.60 -2.38 17.85
CA GLY A 247 -3.42 -3.82 17.84
C GLY A 247 -1.94 -4.21 17.72
N ALA A 248 -1.67 -5.49 17.85
CA ALA A 248 -0.36 -6.04 17.51
C ALA A 248 -0.29 -6.30 15.99
N THR A 249 0.75 -5.80 15.34
CA THR A 249 1.13 -6.26 14.00
C THR A 249 2.19 -7.32 14.16
N ILE A 250 2.00 -8.48 13.53
CA ILE A 250 3.00 -9.55 13.50
C ILE A 250 3.67 -9.49 12.12
N PRO A 251 4.88 -8.94 12.02
CA PRO A 251 5.58 -8.82 10.74
C PRO A 251 6.17 -10.16 10.29
N ASP A 252 6.63 -10.18 9.04
CA ASP A 252 7.50 -11.23 8.48
C ASP A 252 6.97 -12.66 8.57
N LEU A 253 5.64 -12.81 8.45
CA LEU A 253 4.98 -14.11 8.42
C LEU A 253 5.30 -14.84 7.11
N PRO A 254 6.00 -16.00 7.14
CA PRO A 254 6.53 -16.65 5.94
C PRO A 254 5.48 -17.56 5.27
N TRP A 255 4.25 -17.07 5.11
CA TRP A 255 3.17 -17.80 4.45
C TRP A 255 2.41 -16.92 3.46
N ASN A 256 1.76 -17.56 2.50
CA ASN A 256 0.96 -16.88 1.49
C ASN A 256 -0.27 -16.21 2.12
N TRP A 257 -0.67 -15.04 1.60
CA TRP A 257 -1.82 -14.28 2.10
C TRP A 257 -3.13 -15.10 2.11
N LYS A 258 -3.30 -16.01 1.13
CA LYS A 258 -4.47 -16.89 1.04
C LYS A 258 -4.65 -17.78 2.26
N VAL A 259 -3.54 -18.26 2.85
CA VAL A 259 -3.57 -19.15 4.03
C VAL A 259 -4.27 -18.48 5.21
N MET A 260 -4.02 -17.18 5.43
CA MET A 260 -4.67 -16.42 6.50
C MET A 260 -6.18 -16.26 6.25
N MET A 261 -6.56 -15.99 5.00
CA MET A 261 -7.96 -15.83 4.60
C MET A 261 -8.74 -17.14 4.72
N GLU A 262 -8.15 -18.24 4.26
CA GLU A 262 -8.72 -19.59 4.35
C GLU A 262 -8.88 -20.01 5.82
N ASN A 263 -7.88 -19.75 6.66
CA ASN A 263 -7.98 -20.02 8.09
C ASN A 263 -9.09 -19.23 8.79
N PHE A 264 -9.32 -17.97 8.39
CA PHE A 264 -10.40 -17.15 8.95
C PHE A 264 -11.79 -17.68 8.54
N ASN A 265 -11.90 -18.29 7.36
CA ASN A 265 -13.14 -18.86 6.85
C ASN A 265 -13.45 -20.26 7.41
N ASP A 266 -12.47 -20.94 8.01
CA ASP A 266 -12.61 -22.28 8.56
C ASP A 266 -12.51 -22.30 10.10
N PRO A 267 -13.64 -22.31 10.83
CA PRO A 267 -13.64 -22.35 12.30
C PRO A 267 -13.23 -23.72 12.86
N TYR A 268 -13.03 -24.76 12.03
CA TYR A 268 -12.79 -26.13 12.49
C TYR A 268 -11.56 -26.24 13.41
N HIS A 269 -10.52 -25.46 13.16
CA HIS A 269 -9.31 -25.42 13.99
C HIS A 269 -9.56 -24.99 15.45
N ALA A 270 -10.69 -24.32 15.72
CA ALA A 270 -11.11 -23.91 17.07
C ALA A 270 -11.93 -24.99 17.79
N SER A 271 -12.40 -26.02 17.07
CA SER A 271 -13.04 -27.19 17.68
C SER A 271 -11.96 -28.10 18.29
N ARG A 272 -11.85 -28.09 19.61
CA ARG A 272 -11.02 -29.00 20.41
C ARG A 272 -11.89 -29.81 21.34
#